data_AF-A0A838CMW9-F1
#
_entry.id   AF-A0A838CMW9-F1
#
_cell.length_a   1.000
_cell.length_b   1.000
_cell.length_c   1.000
_cell.angle_alpha   90.00
_cell.angle_beta   90.00
_cell.angle_gamma   90.00
#
_symmetry.space_group_name_H-M   'P 1'
#
loop_
_entity.id
_entity.type
_entity.pdbx_description
1 polymer ?
#
loop_
_entity_poly.entity_id
_entity_poly.type
_entity_poly.pdbx_seq_one_letter_code
_entity_poly.pdbx_strand_id
1 'polypeptide(L)'
;MGRLNQTIYAEYADVKQWLEELRGAKATQDDQSLEELWDVNKEETSERISRLVEIGFFKRKNERGRYVYWVSFLYRPGLEMVQGSA
;
A
#
# COMPACT_ATOMS: atom_id res chain seq x y z
N MET A 1 9.71 -2.07 17.63
CA MET A 1 9.73 -3.23 16.71
C MET A 1 8.40 -3.27 15.96
N GLY A 2 8.40 -2.87 14.69
CA GLY A 2 7.18 -2.80 13.88
C GLY A 2 6.83 -4.17 13.31
N ARG A 3 5.56 -4.57 13.44
CA ARG A 3 5.02 -5.86 12.94
C ARG A 3 5.22 -6.08 11.43
N LEU A 4 5.46 -5.03 10.63
CA LEU A 4 5.70 -5.15 9.18
C LEU A 4 6.85 -6.11 8.86
N ASN A 5 8.02 -5.88 9.46
CA ASN A 5 9.24 -6.59 9.08
C ASN A 5 9.27 -8.05 9.53
N GLN A 6 8.55 -8.39 10.61
CA GLN A 6 8.57 -9.74 11.17
C GLN A 6 7.44 -10.63 10.65
N THR A 7 6.33 -10.06 10.18
CA THR A 7 5.16 -10.85 9.72
C THR A 7 4.97 -10.73 8.21
N ILE A 8 4.91 -9.51 7.66
CA ILE A 8 4.61 -9.34 6.23
C ILE A 8 5.81 -9.74 5.35
N TYR A 9 7.01 -9.23 5.64
CA TYR A 9 8.20 -9.55 4.82
C TYR A 9 8.69 -11.00 4.97
N ALA A 10 8.37 -11.66 6.08
CA ALA A 10 8.74 -13.05 6.29
C ALA A 10 7.78 -14.02 5.59
N GLU A 11 6.49 -13.68 5.51
CA GLU A 11 5.46 -14.55 4.90
C GLU A 11 5.17 -14.23 3.43
N TYR A 12 5.45 -13.01 2.98
CA TYR A 12 5.05 -12.54 1.65
C TYR A 12 6.20 -11.82 0.93
N ALA A 13 7.15 -12.60 0.40
CA ALA A 13 8.25 -12.06 -0.41
C ALA A 13 7.77 -11.40 -1.71
N ASP A 14 6.68 -11.89 -2.32
CA ASP A 14 6.09 -11.30 -3.53
C ASP A 14 5.59 -9.87 -3.32
N VAL A 15 4.90 -9.61 -2.19
CA VAL A 15 4.37 -8.26 -1.92
C VAL A 15 5.46 -7.31 -1.47
N LYS A 16 6.64 -7.83 -1.03
CA LYS A 16 7.76 -6.99 -0.61
C LYS A 16 8.15 -6.02 -1.71
N GLN A 17 8.28 -6.49 -2.95
CA GLN A 17 8.64 -5.63 -4.07
C GLN A 17 7.62 -4.50 -4.24
N TRP A 18 6.32 -4.82 -4.23
CA TRP A 18 5.26 -3.81 -4.35
C TRP A 18 5.27 -2.79 -3.21
N LEU A 19 5.62 -3.23 -1.99
CA LEU A 19 5.75 -2.34 -0.83
C LEU A 19 6.97 -1.43 -0.96
N GLU A 20 8.09 -1.93 -1.47
CA GLU A 20 9.31 -1.13 -1.68
C GLU A 20 9.09 -0.03 -2.74
N GLU A 21 8.28 -0.29 -3.78
CA GLU A 21 7.88 0.74 -4.75
C GLU A 21 7.06 1.89 -4.11
N LEU A 22 6.38 1.61 -2.99
CA LEU A 22 5.65 2.63 -2.22
C LEU A 22 6.54 3.37 -1.22
N ARG A 23 7.84 3.04 -1.12
CA ARG A 23 8.76 3.67 -0.17
C ARG A 23 8.91 5.15 -0.48
N GLY A 24 8.75 5.99 0.54
CA GLY A 24 8.77 7.45 0.38
C GLY A 24 7.52 8.04 -0.28
N ALA A 25 6.56 7.22 -0.70
CA ALA A 25 5.28 7.68 -1.21
C ALA A 25 4.33 8.09 -0.07
N LYS A 26 3.20 8.70 -0.42
CA LYS A 26 2.17 9.09 0.56
C LYS A 26 1.52 7.86 1.20
N ALA A 27 1.22 7.94 2.50
CA ALA A 27 0.51 6.89 3.23
C ALA A 27 -0.95 6.70 2.75
N THR A 28 -1.46 7.67 1.99
CA THR A 28 -2.76 7.61 1.30
C THR A 28 -2.49 7.57 -0.19
N GLN A 29 -3.11 6.61 -0.86
CA GLN A 29 -2.96 6.33 -2.27
C GLN A 29 -4.33 6.16 -2.91
N ASP A 30 -4.41 6.41 -4.20
CA ASP A 30 -5.58 6.15 -5.05
C ASP A 30 -5.18 5.22 -6.19
N ASP A 31 -6.18 4.75 -6.95
CA ASP A 31 -5.98 3.82 -8.06
C ASP A 31 -4.94 4.35 -9.07
N GLN A 32 -5.02 5.62 -9.46
CA GLN A 32 -4.11 6.20 -10.46
C GLN A 32 -2.69 6.32 -9.90
N SER A 33 -2.55 6.81 -8.66
CA SER A 33 -1.23 6.90 -8.03
C SER A 33 -0.54 5.54 -7.91
N LEU A 34 -1.31 4.47 -7.67
CA LEU A 34 -0.77 3.11 -7.58
C LEU A 34 -0.42 2.53 -8.96
N GLU A 35 -1.23 2.80 -9.99
CA GLU A 35 -0.91 2.46 -11.37
C GLU A 35 0.45 3.08 -11.78
N GLU A 36 0.66 4.36 -11.46
CA GLU A 36 1.90 5.08 -11.75
C GLU A 36 3.09 4.60 -10.91
N LEU A 37 2.90 4.33 -9.61
CA LEU A 37 3.97 3.87 -8.72
C LEU A 37 4.46 2.46 -9.05
N TRP A 38 3.57 1.60 -9.54
CA TRP A 38 3.89 0.23 -9.88
C TRP A 38 4.19 0.00 -11.35
N ASP A 39 3.98 1.02 -12.19
CA ASP A 39 4.10 0.95 -13.66
C ASP A 39 3.33 -0.25 -14.24
N VAL A 40 2.08 -0.41 -13.81
CA VAL A 40 1.21 -1.50 -14.27
C VAL A 40 -0.17 -0.99 -14.67
N ASN A 41 -0.93 -1.83 -15.37
CA ASN A 41 -2.28 -1.49 -15.78
C ASN A 41 -3.26 -1.51 -14.58
N LYS A 42 -4.46 -0.99 -14.80
CA LYS A 42 -5.53 -0.96 -13.82
C LYS A 42 -5.92 -2.32 -13.24
N GLU A 43 -5.93 -3.35 -14.07
CA GLU A 43 -6.37 -4.69 -13.67
C GLU A 43 -5.39 -5.29 -12.66
N GLU A 44 -4.10 -5.29 -13.00
CA GLU A 44 -2.97 -5.70 -12.15
C GLU A 44 -2.90 -4.83 -10.89
N THR A 45 -3.10 -3.51 -11.01
CA THR A 45 -3.16 -2.61 -9.85
C THR A 45 -4.27 -3.03 -8.89
N SER A 46 -5.47 -3.33 -9.39
CA SER A 46 -6.59 -3.79 -8.58
C SER A 46 -6.30 -5.13 -7.90
N GLU A 47 -5.63 -6.06 -8.57
CA GLU A 47 -5.22 -7.35 -7.97
C GLU A 47 -4.22 -7.15 -6.82
N ARG A 48 -3.18 -6.34 -7.05
CA ARG A 48 -2.18 -6.00 -6.01
C ARG A 48 -2.81 -5.31 -4.81
N ILE A 49 -3.70 -4.35 -5.05
CA ILE A 49 -4.48 -3.67 -4.01
C ILE A 49 -5.31 -4.67 -3.22
N SER A 50 -6.07 -5.53 -3.91
CA SER A 50 -6.94 -6.52 -3.27
C SER A 50 -6.13 -7.41 -2.33
N ARG A 51 -4.97 -7.89 -2.80
CA ARG A 51 -4.05 -8.71 -2.00
C ARG A 51 -3.52 -7.96 -0.78
N LEU A 52 -3.10 -6.71 -0.95
CA LEU A 52 -2.61 -5.87 0.15
C LEU A 52 -3.71 -5.51 1.15
N VAL A 53 -4.97 -5.41 0.72
CA VAL A 53 -6.13 -5.23 1.60
C VAL A 53 -6.43 -6.52 2.36
N GLU A 54 -6.33 -7.67 1.71
CA GLU A 54 -6.59 -8.99 2.29
C GLU A 54 -5.61 -9.33 3.41
N ILE A 55 -4.30 -9.03 3.24
CA ILE A 55 -3.28 -9.18 4.30
C ILE A 55 -3.38 -8.08 5.38
N GLY A 56 -4.31 -7.13 5.23
CA GLY A 56 -4.53 -6.04 6.16
C GLY A 56 -3.48 -4.93 6.11
N PHE A 57 -2.67 -4.85 5.05
CA PHE A 57 -1.72 -3.76 4.81
C PHE A 57 -2.43 -2.47 4.43
N PHE A 58 -3.28 -2.55 3.40
CA PHE A 58 -4.14 -1.45 2.95
C PHE A 58 -5.53 -1.55 3.56
N LYS A 59 -6.16 -0.39 3.74
CA LYS A 59 -7.59 -0.30 3.96
C LYS A 59 -8.22 0.47 2.81
N ARG A 60 -9.29 -0.07 2.25
CA ARG A 60 -10.10 0.56 1.20
C ARG A 60 -11.21 1.40 1.81
N LYS A 61 -11.38 2.63 1.35
CA LYS A 61 -12.49 3.54 1.69
C LYS A 61 -13.00 4.12 0.41
N ASN A 62 -14.32 4.24 0.33
CA ASN A 62 -14.94 4.98 -0.74
C ASN A 62 -15.13 6.42 -0.25
N GLU A 63 -14.49 7.38 -0.90
CA GLU A 63 -14.75 8.80 -0.71
C GLU A 63 -15.31 9.41 -1.98
N ARG A 64 -16.57 9.89 -1.91
CA ARG A 64 -17.23 10.61 -3.00
C ARG A 64 -17.14 9.88 -4.35
N GLY A 65 -17.26 8.55 -4.34
CA GLY A 65 -17.21 7.72 -5.55
C GLY A 65 -15.81 7.34 -6.02
N ARG A 66 -14.75 7.71 -5.28
CA ARG A 66 -13.37 7.26 -5.53
C ARG A 66 -12.91 6.27 -4.47
N TYR A 67 -12.18 5.25 -4.88
CA TYR A 67 -11.51 4.34 -3.95
C TYR A 67 -10.21 4.97 -3.48
N VAL A 68 -10.10 5.12 -2.17
CA VAL A 68 -8.91 5.64 -1.48
C VAL A 68 -8.37 4.53 -0.59
N TYR A 69 -7.07 4.32 -0.68
CA TYR A 69 -6.34 3.29 0.03
C TYR A 69 -5.38 3.95 1.01
N TRP A 70 -5.44 3.59 2.30
CA TRP A 70 -4.48 4.10 3.27
C TRP A 70 -3.74 2.98 3.98
N VAL A 71 -2.47 3.23 4.21
CA VAL A 71 -1.57 2.33 4.94
C VAL A 71 -1.74 2.55 6.44
N SER A 72 -1.84 1.46 7.19
CA SER A 72 -1.89 1.50 8.66
C SER A 72 -0.60 2.05 9.25
N PHE A 73 -0.68 2.83 10.34
CA PHE A 73 0.48 3.47 10.97
C PHE A 73 1.59 2.50 11.38
N LEU A 74 1.24 1.24 11.65
CA LEU A 74 2.16 0.15 11.97
C LEU A 74 3.22 -0.11 10.88
N TYR A 75 2.90 0.26 9.64
CA TYR A 75 3.64 -0.08 8.43
C TYR A 75 4.39 1.11 7.83
N ARG A 76 3.85 2.32 8.03
CA ARG A 76 4.43 3.59 7.57
C ARG A 76 5.90 3.79 7.93
N PRO A 77 6.37 3.55 9.18
CA PRO A 77 7.78 3.76 9.51
C PRO A 77 8.71 2.74 8.85
N GLY A 78 8.21 1.57 8.45
CA GLY A 78 9.02 0.57 7.73
C GLY A 78 9.27 0.92 6.27
N LEU A 79 8.39 1.75 5.68
CA LEU A 79 8.42 2.18 4.28
C LEU A 79 8.73 3.68 4.13
N GLU A 80 9.13 4.34 5.22
CA GLU A 80 9.43 5.77 5.24
C GLU A 80 8.32 6.63 4.58
N MET A 81 7.06 6.17 4.71
CA MET A 81 5.95 6.78 4.00
C MET A 81 5.63 8.15 4.58
N VAL A 82 5.38 9.11 3.68
CA VAL A 82 4.97 10.44 4.08
C VAL A 82 3.53 10.39 4.55
N GLN A 83 3.27 10.80 5.79
CA GLN A 83 1.89 11.02 6.22
C GLN A 83 1.31 12.13 5.34
N GLY A 84 0.43 11.78 4.40
CA GLY A 84 -0.30 12.78 3.62
C GLY A 84 -0.92 13.77 4.59
N SER A 85 -0.60 15.06 4.41
CA SER A 85 -0.90 16.11 5.38
C SER A 85 -2.34 16.04 5.87
N ALA A 86 -2.48 16.14 7.19
CA ALA A 86 -3.73 16.44 7.87
C ALA A 86 -4.27 17.82 7.45
#